data_AF-A0A2M6XU40-F1
#
_entry.id   AF-A0A2M6XU40-F1
#
_cell.length_a   1.000
_cell.length_b   1.000
_cell.length_c   1.000
_cell.angle_alpha   90.00
_cell.angle_beta   90.00
_cell.angle_gamma   90.00
#
_symmetry.space_group_name_H-M   'P 1'
#
loop_
_entity.id
_entity.type
_entity.pdbx_description
1 polymer ?
#
loop_
_entity_poly.entity_id
_entity_poly.type
_entity_poly.pdbx_seq_one_letter_code
_entity_poly.pdbx_strand_id
1 'polypeptide(L)'
;MLKLRLLLISIIAIVGFFIAPVAVKGQTVILSLEPSSSSYTVGDSFNIVIKLDTGSSNTDGVDIHYLNYNPLLLEAQTVLPGALYANTNTNNIDAVNGRIDFSQTSAGGATFNGQGTLATITFKALSQGTANLTFSFTLGSTIDTNVAFLGQDVLSNVVNSSYTLVVPDITPPTGCVVKINNDAAAASSTSVFLTVSGCTDASGMDQMKFSNNGIDG
;
A
#
# COMPACT_ATOMS: atom_id res chain seq x y z
N MET A 1 -53.07 62.87 -46.81
CA MET A 1 -52.18 61.76 -47.24
C MET A 1 -51.61 61.10 -45.99
N LEU A 2 -52.21 60.00 -45.54
CA LEU A 2 -51.85 59.30 -44.31
C LEU A 2 -50.71 58.29 -44.61
N LYS A 3 -49.50 58.52 -44.07
CA LYS A 3 -48.35 57.60 -44.24
C LYS A 3 -48.31 56.58 -43.09
N LEU A 4 -48.68 55.35 -43.40
CA LEU A 4 -48.52 54.17 -42.55
C LEU A 4 -47.02 53.86 -42.38
N ARG A 5 -46.49 53.87 -41.15
CA ARG A 5 -45.10 53.48 -40.85
C ARG A 5 -45.09 52.09 -40.21
N LEU A 6 -44.50 51.13 -40.90
CA LEU A 6 -44.22 49.77 -40.42
C LEU A 6 -43.26 49.83 -39.21
N LEU A 7 -43.58 49.11 -38.14
CA LEU A 7 -42.70 48.93 -36.98
C LEU A 7 -41.91 47.62 -37.16
N LEU A 8 -40.58 47.71 -37.33
CA LEU A 8 -39.68 46.55 -37.33
C LEU A 8 -39.24 46.27 -35.88
N ILE A 9 -39.70 45.17 -35.29
CA ILE A 9 -39.24 44.68 -33.99
C ILE A 9 -37.91 43.94 -34.22
N SER A 10 -36.80 44.54 -33.77
CA SER A 10 -35.49 43.86 -33.75
C SER A 10 -35.43 42.93 -32.54
N ILE A 11 -35.34 41.62 -32.78
CA ILE A 11 -35.08 40.61 -31.75
C ILE A 11 -33.57 40.59 -31.50
N ILE A 12 -33.13 41.16 -30.38
CA ILE A 12 -31.75 40.98 -29.88
C ILE A 12 -31.71 39.62 -29.18
N ALA A 13 -31.08 38.63 -29.81
CA ALA A 13 -30.76 37.36 -29.18
C ALA A 13 -29.58 37.56 -28.21
N ILE A 14 -29.88 37.68 -26.91
CA ILE A 14 -28.86 37.62 -25.85
C ILE A 14 -28.40 36.17 -25.76
N VAL A 15 -27.24 35.87 -26.35
CA VAL A 15 -26.53 34.60 -26.13
C VAL A 15 -25.95 34.67 -24.71
N GLY A 16 -26.67 34.10 -23.75
CA GLY A 16 -26.18 33.95 -22.38
C GLY A 16 -24.98 33.02 -22.34
N PHE A 17 -23.81 33.57 -22.06
CA PHE A 17 -22.60 32.81 -21.77
C PHE A 17 -22.79 32.14 -20.39
N PHE A 18 -23.29 30.90 -20.39
CA PHE A 18 -23.32 30.07 -19.18
C PHE A 18 -21.88 29.66 -18.83
N ILE A 19 -21.28 30.34 -17.86
CA ILE A 19 -20.06 29.87 -17.22
C ILE A 19 -20.48 28.74 -16.27
N ALA A 20 -20.28 27.48 -16.68
CA ALA A 20 -20.41 26.38 -15.75
C ALA A 20 -19.39 26.59 -14.62
N PRO A 21 -19.76 26.46 -13.33
CA PRO A 21 -18.79 26.50 -12.25
C PRO A 21 -17.79 25.36 -12.48
N VAL A 22 -16.54 25.72 -12.78
CA VAL A 22 -15.45 24.74 -12.79
C VAL A 22 -15.26 24.33 -11.33
N ALA A 23 -15.58 23.09 -11.00
CA ALA A 23 -15.20 22.52 -9.71
C ALA A 23 -13.67 22.51 -9.67
N VAL A 24 -13.09 23.46 -8.92
CA VAL A 24 -11.68 23.41 -8.56
C VAL A 24 -11.54 22.18 -7.66
N LYS A 25 -11.01 21.07 -8.21
CA LYS A 25 -10.53 19.99 -7.35
C LYS A 25 -9.44 20.60 -6.47
N GLY A 26 -9.63 20.58 -5.15
CA GLY A 26 -8.54 20.93 -4.24
C GLY A 26 -7.34 20.06 -4.57
N GLN A 27 -6.19 20.68 -4.83
CA GLN A 27 -4.94 19.94 -5.08
C GLN A 27 -4.51 19.33 -3.74
N THR A 28 -4.50 18.00 -3.65
CA THR A 28 -4.10 17.28 -2.45
C THR A 28 -2.72 16.69 -2.65
N VAL A 29 -1.72 17.19 -1.93
CA VAL A 29 -0.39 16.57 -1.85
C VAL A 29 -0.45 15.43 -0.83
N ILE A 30 -0.03 14.23 -1.22
CA ILE A 30 -0.18 13.01 -0.43
C ILE A 30 1.14 12.24 -0.41
N LEU A 31 1.53 11.79 0.77
CA LEU A 31 2.52 10.73 0.94
C LEU A 31 1.82 9.39 1.21
N SER A 32 2.25 8.32 0.57
CA SER A 32 1.64 7.00 0.75
C SER A 32 2.67 5.88 0.73
N LEU A 33 2.27 4.71 1.24
CA LEU A 33 3.07 3.50 1.25
C LEU A 33 2.49 2.47 0.28
N GLU A 34 3.35 1.88 -0.54
CA GLU A 34 2.97 0.85 -1.52
C GLU A 34 3.83 -0.42 -1.36
N PRO A 35 3.22 -1.61 -1.25
CA PRO A 35 1.78 -1.83 -1.09
C PRO A 35 1.27 -1.28 0.26
N SER A 36 0.01 -0.84 0.31
CA SER A 36 -0.61 -0.35 1.55
C SER A 36 -1.02 -1.47 2.51
N SER A 37 -1.15 -2.69 1.98
CA SER A 37 -1.29 -3.92 2.75
C SER A 37 -0.82 -5.13 1.95
N SER A 38 -0.31 -6.14 2.67
CA SER A 38 0.12 -7.42 2.11
C SER A 38 0.31 -8.42 3.25
N SER A 39 0.58 -9.68 2.92
CA SER A 39 1.03 -10.69 3.88
C SER A 39 2.46 -11.11 3.56
N TYR A 40 3.28 -11.23 4.60
CA TYR A 40 4.67 -11.67 4.50
C TYR A 40 4.97 -12.76 5.51
N THR A 41 5.89 -13.64 5.15
CA THR A 41 6.30 -14.73 6.02
C THR A 41 7.45 -14.27 6.92
N VAL A 42 7.43 -14.67 8.19
CA VAL A 42 8.51 -14.41 9.14
C VAL A 42 9.83 -14.96 8.61
N GLY A 43 10.86 -14.13 8.59
CA GLY A 43 12.18 -14.43 8.03
C GLY A 43 12.42 -13.80 6.66
N ASP A 44 11.37 -13.51 5.89
CA ASP A 44 11.48 -12.92 4.56
C ASP A 44 11.80 -11.43 4.61
N SER A 45 12.52 -10.97 3.58
CA SER A 45 12.68 -9.55 3.28
C SER A 45 11.72 -9.11 2.18
N PHE A 46 11.15 -7.92 2.31
CA PHE A 46 10.22 -7.33 1.36
C PHE A 46 10.41 -5.83 1.25
N ASN A 47 9.96 -5.25 0.13
CA ASN A 47 10.15 -3.83 -0.18
C ASN A 47 8.84 -3.06 -0.03
N ILE A 48 8.91 -1.93 0.67
CA ILE A 48 7.83 -0.94 0.79
C ILE A 48 8.30 0.38 0.16
N VAL A 49 7.49 0.92 -0.73
CA VAL A 49 7.78 2.17 -1.45
C VAL A 49 7.09 3.33 -0.76
N ILE A 50 7.83 4.39 -0.45
CA ILE A 50 7.25 5.70 -0.12
C ILE A 50 6.97 6.43 -1.44
N LYS A 51 5.70 6.73 -1.69
CA LYS A 51 5.22 7.48 -2.85
C LYS A 51 4.90 8.92 -2.47
N LEU A 52 5.20 9.84 -3.37
CA LEU A 52 4.69 11.20 -3.36
C LEU A 52 3.72 11.37 -4.53
N ASP A 53 2.53 11.89 -4.25
CA ASP A 53 1.60 12.44 -5.25
C ASP A 53 1.42 13.93 -4.95
N THR A 54 1.85 14.80 -5.86
CA THR A 54 1.76 16.25 -5.63
C THR A 54 0.38 16.83 -5.94
N GLY A 55 -0.57 16.03 -6.46
CA GLY A 55 -1.90 16.54 -6.80
C GLY A 55 -1.87 17.69 -7.81
N SER A 56 -0.84 17.75 -8.67
CA SER A 56 -0.51 18.84 -9.61
C SER A 56 0.12 20.10 -8.99
N SER A 57 0.41 20.10 -7.69
CA SER A 57 1.21 21.15 -7.05
C SER A 57 2.70 20.99 -7.36
N ASN A 58 3.43 22.11 -7.39
CA ASN A 58 4.89 22.06 -7.36
C ASN A 58 5.36 21.83 -5.94
N THR A 59 6.49 21.15 -5.80
CA THR A 59 7.14 20.83 -4.53
C THR A 59 8.65 20.93 -4.70
N ASP A 60 9.37 21.31 -3.66
CA ASP A 60 10.83 21.47 -3.67
C ASP A 60 11.55 20.70 -2.54
N GLY A 61 10.80 20.04 -1.66
CA GLY A 61 11.37 19.08 -0.72
C GLY A 61 10.34 18.22 -0.03
N VAL A 62 10.82 17.11 0.54
CA VAL A 62 10.07 16.23 1.43
C VAL A 62 10.93 15.96 2.65
N ASP A 63 10.33 16.06 3.82
CA ASP A 63 10.91 15.62 5.09
C ASP A 63 10.00 14.56 5.70
N ILE A 64 10.49 13.33 5.82
CA ILE A 64 9.87 12.27 6.59
C ILE A 64 10.47 12.34 7.99
N HIS A 65 9.89 13.16 8.85
CA HIS A 65 10.26 13.20 10.27
C HIS A 65 9.51 12.09 11.01
N TYR A 66 10.15 10.92 10.99
CA TYR A 66 9.70 9.61 11.42
C TYR A 66 8.54 8.99 10.63
N LEU A 67 8.89 7.98 9.84
CA LEU A 67 8.03 6.83 9.58
C LEU A 67 8.25 5.79 10.69
N ASN A 68 7.20 5.51 11.47
CA ASN A 68 7.27 4.63 12.63
C ASN A 68 6.92 3.19 12.26
N TYR A 69 7.60 2.24 12.90
CA TYR A 69 7.33 0.81 12.82
C TYR A 69 7.58 0.14 14.17
N ASN A 70 7.04 -1.08 14.37
CA ASN A 70 7.34 -1.86 15.58
C ASN A 70 8.63 -2.67 15.38
N PRO A 71 9.74 -2.36 16.09
CA PRO A 71 11.02 -3.04 15.90
C PRO A 71 11.03 -4.48 16.43
N LEU A 72 9.99 -4.91 17.15
CA LEU A 72 9.81 -6.31 17.53
C LEU A 72 9.22 -7.15 16.39
N LEU A 73 8.49 -6.52 15.46
CA LEU A 73 7.84 -7.20 14.33
C LEU A 73 8.66 -7.10 13.05
N LEU A 74 9.34 -5.96 12.83
CA LEU A 74 10.06 -5.66 11.61
C LEU A 74 11.48 -5.14 11.89
N GLU A 75 12.41 -5.48 11.03
CA GLU A 75 13.74 -4.86 10.94
C GLU A 75 13.82 -4.05 9.65
N ALA A 76 13.97 -2.72 9.74
CA ALA A 76 14.30 -1.91 8.57
C ALA A 76 15.78 -2.11 8.22
N GLN A 77 16.05 -2.64 7.04
CA GLN A 77 17.41 -3.01 6.60
C GLN A 77 18.07 -1.88 5.80
N THR A 78 17.35 -1.35 4.81
CA THR A 78 17.87 -0.30 3.92
C THR A 78 16.77 0.67 3.52
N VAL A 79 17.14 1.94 3.30
CA VAL A 79 16.30 2.93 2.61
C VAL A 79 17.07 3.41 1.39
N LEU A 80 16.60 3.02 0.21
CA LEU A 80 17.17 3.43 -1.07
C LEU A 80 16.45 4.70 -1.56
N PRO A 81 17.15 5.82 -1.73
CA PRO A 81 16.56 7.05 -2.23
C PRO A 81 16.00 6.87 -3.65
N GLY A 82 14.84 7.47 -3.90
CA GLY A 82 14.31 7.68 -5.25
C GLY A 82 14.97 8.87 -5.94
N ALA A 83 14.44 9.22 -7.12
CA ALA A 83 15.02 10.23 -8.01
C ALA A 83 14.11 11.46 -8.22
N LEU A 84 13.09 11.68 -7.37
CA LEU A 84 12.18 12.83 -7.51
C LEU A 84 12.90 14.15 -7.27
N TYR A 85 13.88 14.13 -6.38
CA TYR A 85 14.67 15.28 -5.95
C TYR A 85 16.16 14.93 -6.01
N ALA A 86 17.00 15.93 -6.24
CA ALA A 86 18.42 15.72 -6.51
C ALA A 86 19.25 15.43 -5.25
N ASN A 87 18.87 16.00 -4.11
CA ASN A 87 19.65 15.95 -2.88
C ASN A 87 18.95 15.07 -1.86
N THR A 88 19.66 14.11 -1.27
CA THR A 88 19.21 13.39 -0.07
C THR A 88 19.91 14.00 1.13
N ASN A 89 19.14 14.67 2.00
CA ASN A 89 19.68 15.44 3.13
C ASN A 89 19.75 14.58 4.40
N THR A 90 18.76 13.71 4.60
CA THR A 90 18.70 12.75 5.71
C THR A 90 18.34 11.37 5.16
N ASN A 91 19.00 10.34 5.68
CA ASN A 91 18.65 8.94 5.45
C ASN A 91 19.17 8.13 6.66
N ASN A 92 18.30 7.92 7.64
CA ASN A 92 18.67 7.31 8.91
C ASN A 92 17.60 6.32 9.38
N ILE A 93 18.06 5.17 9.85
CA ILE A 93 17.22 4.15 10.51
C ILE A 93 17.59 4.13 11.99
N ASP A 94 16.68 4.60 12.85
CA ASP A 94 16.74 4.42 14.29
C ASP A 94 16.08 3.07 14.63
N ALA A 95 16.87 2.00 14.49
CA ALA A 95 16.39 0.64 14.68
C ALA A 95 15.93 0.33 16.11
N VAL A 96 16.47 1.07 17.10
CA VAL A 96 16.14 0.90 18.51
C VAL A 96 14.72 1.39 18.80
N ASN A 97 14.36 2.56 18.26
CA ASN A 97 13.04 3.15 18.49
C ASN A 97 12.03 2.83 17.39
N GLY A 98 12.43 2.11 16.33
CA GLY A 98 11.55 1.77 15.22
C GLY A 98 11.16 2.99 14.38
N ARG A 99 12.13 3.83 14.04
CA ARG A 99 11.88 5.07 13.28
C ARG A 99 12.80 5.20 12.10
N ILE A 100 12.28 5.76 11.01
CA ILE A 100 13.04 6.10 9.81
C ILE A 100 12.90 7.60 9.58
N ASP A 101 14.03 8.30 9.51
CA ASP A 101 14.12 9.68 9.06
C ASP A 101 14.69 9.71 7.65
N PHE A 102 13.99 10.42 6.76
CA PHE A 102 14.41 10.51 5.37
C PHE A 102 13.99 11.85 4.79
N SER A 103 14.88 12.54 4.11
CA SER A 103 14.53 13.80 3.45
C SER A 103 15.27 13.99 2.15
N GLN A 104 14.56 14.60 1.21
CA GLN A 104 15.12 15.03 -0.06
C GLN A 104 14.68 16.44 -0.43
N THR A 105 15.56 17.16 -1.13
CA THR A 105 15.29 18.50 -1.64
C THR A 105 15.71 18.61 -3.11
N SER A 106 15.00 19.44 -3.86
CA SER A 106 15.33 19.72 -5.25
C SER A 106 16.69 20.41 -5.37
N ALA A 107 17.28 20.36 -6.57
CA ALA A 107 18.37 21.28 -6.89
C ALA A 107 17.85 22.72 -6.88
N GLY A 108 18.72 23.70 -6.61
CA GLY A 108 18.32 25.11 -6.55
C GLY A 108 17.55 25.56 -7.81
N GLY A 109 16.35 26.10 -7.61
CA GLY A 109 15.46 26.56 -8.69
C GLY A 109 14.67 25.46 -9.41
N ALA A 110 14.86 24.18 -9.06
CA ALA A 110 14.07 23.07 -9.58
C ALA A 110 12.88 22.75 -8.66
N THR A 111 11.85 22.13 -9.24
CA THR A 111 10.66 21.66 -8.53
C THR A 111 10.23 20.31 -9.11
N PHE A 112 9.56 19.50 -8.29
CA PHE A 112 8.88 18.29 -8.72
C PHE A 112 7.36 18.51 -8.78
N ASN A 113 6.73 17.96 -9.82
CA ASN A 113 5.28 17.94 -10.02
C ASN A 113 4.89 16.59 -10.65
N GLY A 114 3.90 15.93 -10.07
CA GLY A 114 3.41 14.63 -10.53
C GLY A 114 3.46 13.60 -9.41
N GLN A 115 3.63 12.34 -9.80
CA GLN A 115 3.67 11.21 -8.87
C GLN A 115 4.94 10.40 -9.06
N GLY A 116 5.48 9.86 -7.98
CA GLY A 116 6.64 8.99 -8.10
C GLY A 116 7.14 8.41 -6.78
N THR A 117 8.21 7.63 -6.89
CA THR A 117 8.87 6.97 -5.76
C THR A 117 9.86 7.92 -5.11
N LEU A 118 9.58 8.29 -3.86
CA LEU A 118 10.48 9.09 -3.02
C LEU A 118 11.61 8.24 -2.45
N ALA A 119 11.29 7.05 -1.93
CA ALA A 119 12.25 6.09 -1.40
C ALA A 119 11.69 4.67 -1.43
N THR A 120 12.57 3.67 -1.42
CA THR A 120 12.19 2.26 -1.21
C THR A 120 12.86 1.73 0.04
N ILE A 121 12.08 1.23 0.98
CA ILE A 121 12.54 0.63 2.23
C ILE A 121 12.51 -0.88 2.08
N THR A 122 13.59 -1.56 2.46
CA THR A 122 13.60 -3.02 2.61
C THR A 122 13.41 -3.34 4.09
N PHE A 123 12.37 -4.09 4.40
CA PHE A 123 12.11 -4.63 5.73
C PHE A 123 12.35 -6.13 5.75
N LYS A 124 12.71 -6.67 6.92
CA LYS A 124 12.64 -8.09 7.23
C LYS A 124 11.59 -8.36 8.29
N ALA A 125 10.76 -9.38 8.09
CA ALA A 125 9.80 -9.84 9.09
C ALA A 125 10.50 -10.63 10.21
N LEU A 126 10.35 -10.19 11.46
CA LEU A 126 11.00 -10.80 12.63
C LEU A 126 10.10 -11.76 13.40
N SER A 127 8.82 -11.43 13.53
CA SER A 127 7.84 -12.26 14.24
C SER A 127 6.44 -12.10 13.67
N GLN A 128 5.58 -13.09 13.92
CA GLN A 128 4.18 -13.03 13.50
C GLN A 128 3.42 -11.88 14.16
N GLY A 129 2.39 -11.37 13.48
CA GLY A 129 1.51 -10.32 14.00
C GLY A 129 1.09 -9.32 12.93
N THR A 130 0.46 -8.24 13.35
CA THR A 130 0.08 -7.12 12.46
C THR A 130 1.11 -6.00 12.60
N ALA A 131 1.87 -5.74 11.54
CA ALA A 131 2.88 -4.69 11.50
C ALA A 131 2.34 -3.46 10.77
N ASN A 132 2.21 -2.34 11.49
CA ASN A 132 1.78 -1.07 10.92
C ASN A 132 3.00 -0.18 10.64
N LEU A 133 2.97 0.55 9.53
CA LEU A 133 3.87 1.66 9.28
C LEU A 133 3.06 2.97 9.26
N THR A 134 3.46 3.94 10.08
CA THR A 134 2.72 5.18 10.25
C THR A 134 3.62 6.41 10.16
N PHE A 135 3.29 7.33 9.25
CA PHE A 135 3.92 8.64 9.22
C PHE A 135 3.56 9.43 10.47
N SER A 136 4.53 10.10 11.10
CA SER A 136 4.24 11.12 12.10
C SER A 136 3.75 12.36 11.37
N PHE A 137 2.43 12.56 11.38
CA PHE A 137 1.80 13.63 10.62
C PHE A 137 0.59 14.20 11.37
N THR A 138 0.59 15.51 11.52
CA THR A 138 -0.53 16.34 11.96
C THR A 138 -0.71 17.46 10.95
N LEU A 139 -1.89 17.55 10.34
CA LEU A 139 -2.17 18.56 9.31
C LEU A 139 -1.82 19.98 9.80
N GLY A 140 -0.92 20.65 9.07
CA GLY A 140 -0.48 22.02 9.34
C GLY A 140 0.64 22.17 10.37
N SER A 141 1.14 21.08 10.96
CA SER A 141 2.39 21.10 11.72
C SER A 141 3.59 21.23 10.77
N THR A 142 4.68 21.83 11.22
CA THR A 142 5.92 22.05 10.43
C THR A 142 7.15 21.43 11.09
N ILE A 143 6.93 20.57 12.08
CA ILE A 143 7.97 19.93 12.91
C ILE A 143 7.86 18.40 12.87
N ASP A 144 7.12 17.87 11.91
CA ASP A 144 6.82 16.45 11.69
C ASP A 144 7.01 16.11 10.20
N THR A 145 6.33 15.09 9.65
CA THR A 145 6.46 14.77 8.23
C THR A 145 5.82 15.88 7.38
N ASN A 146 6.57 16.46 6.44
CA ASN A 146 6.14 17.58 5.62
C ASN A 146 6.55 17.42 4.14
N VAL A 147 5.83 18.12 3.26
CA VAL A 147 6.21 18.31 1.87
C VAL A 147 6.24 19.81 1.62
N ALA A 148 7.36 20.34 1.16
CA ALA A 148 7.58 21.77 1.04
C ALA A 148 7.40 22.27 -0.39
N PHE A 149 6.92 23.51 -0.50
CA PHE A 149 7.05 24.35 -1.69
C PHE A 149 7.27 25.81 -1.28
N LEU A 150 8.37 26.41 -1.73
CA LEU A 150 8.76 27.80 -1.40
C LEU A 150 8.74 28.08 0.12
N GLY A 151 9.16 27.08 0.91
CA GLY A 151 9.20 27.16 2.36
C GLY A 151 7.85 27.04 3.07
N GLN A 152 6.77 26.70 2.35
CA GLN A 152 5.47 26.36 2.94
C GLN A 152 5.27 24.86 2.96
N ASP A 153 4.72 24.33 4.06
CA ASP A 153 4.21 22.97 4.08
C ASP A 153 2.93 22.88 3.24
N VAL A 154 2.95 21.99 2.27
CA VAL A 154 1.84 21.70 1.35
C VAL A 154 1.30 20.28 1.52
N LEU A 155 1.84 19.48 2.45
CA LEU A 155 1.37 18.13 2.70
C LEU A 155 -0.05 18.17 3.28
N SER A 156 -0.99 17.57 2.54
CA SER A 156 -2.41 17.60 2.90
C SER A 156 -2.90 16.32 3.54
N ASN A 157 -2.25 15.19 3.28
CA ASN A 157 -2.64 13.90 3.82
C ASN A 157 -1.50 12.87 3.76
N VAL A 158 -1.58 11.84 4.59
CA VAL A 158 -0.73 10.66 4.52
C VAL A 158 -1.56 9.38 4.46
N VAL A 159 -1.05 8.35 3.79
CA VAL A 159 -1.66 7.02 3.74
C VAL A 159 -0.69 6.01 4.36
N ASN A 160 -1.03 5.60 5.58
CA ASN A 160 -0.32 4.57 6.34
C ASN A 160 -0.55 3.16 5.76
N SER A 161 0.20 2.18 6.25
CA SER A 161 0.07 0.78 5.82
C SER A 161 -0.04 -0.19 6.99
N SER A 162 -0.56 -1.39 6.68
CA SER A 162 -0.69 -2.49 7.62
C SER A 162 -0.41 -3.82 6.94
N TYR A 163 0.49 -4.61 7.51
CA TYR A 163 0.94 -5.89 6.95
C TYR A 163 0.66 -7.03 7.93
N THR A 164 0.26 -8.18 7.40
CA THR A 164 0.10 -9.40 8.18
C THR A 164 1.36 -10.23 8.09
N LEU A 165 2.01 -10.49 9.21
CA LEU A 165 3.19 -11.33 9.32
C LEU A 165 2.78 -12.72 9.80
N VAL A 166 3.05 -13.74 9.00
CA VAL A 166 2.65 -15.14 9.27
C VAL A 166 3.88 -16.02 9.41
N VAL A 167 3.77 -17.08 10.22
CA VAL A 167 4.74 -18.18 10.18
C VAL A 167 4.31 -19.19 9.11
N PRO A 168 5.24 -19.82 8.37
CA PRO A 168 4.87 -20.94 7.51
C PRO A 168 4.28 -22.05 8.35
N ASP A 169 3.25 -22.70 7.83
CA ASP A 169 2.83 -23.98 8.35
C ASP A 169 3.91 -25.03 8.03
N ILE A 170 4.46 -25.62 9.08
CA ILE A 170 5.47 -26.68 9.01
C ILE A 170 5.01 -27.95 9.71
N THR A 171 3.78 -27.97 10.23
CA THR A 171 3.23 -29.17 10.86
C THR A 171 2.58 -30.04 9.79
N PRO A 172 2.97 -31.32 9.67
CA PRO A 172 2.23 -32.24 8.80
C PRO A 172 0.87 -32.56 9.40
N PRO A 173 -0.17 -32.78 8.57
CA PRO A 173 -1.44 -33.32 9.02
C PRO A 173 -1.27 -34.63 9.81
N THR A 174 -2.01 -34.78 10.89
CA THR A 174 -1.98 -35.97 11.76
C THR A 174 -3.38 -36.59 11.92
N GLY A 175 -3.44 -37.83 12.43
CA GLY A 175 -4.71 -38.50 12.75
C GLY A 175 -5.47 -39.05 11.54
N CYS A 176 -4.90 -38.98 10.34
CA CYS A 176 -5.52 -39.51 9.14
C CYS A 176 -5.72 -41.03 9.21
N VAL A 177 -6.97 -41.45 9.01
CA VAL A 177 -7.33 -42.87 8.87
C VAL A 177 -7.95 -43.08 7.49
N VAL A 178 -7.45 -44.10 6.79
CA VAL A 178 -8.03 -44.58 5.53
C VAL A 178 -8.74 -45.90 5.81
N LYS A 179 -10.05 -45.94 5.58
CA LYS A 179 -10.89 -47.13 5.74
C LYS A 179 -11.33 -47.66 4.39
N ILE A 180 -11.39 -48.98 4.26
CA ILE A 180 -11.91 -49.68 3.07
C ILE A 180 -13.34 -50.13 3.37
N ASN A 181 -14.28 -49.88 2.47
CA ASN A 181 -15.66 -50.39 2.51
C ASN A 181 -16.31 -50.30 3.90
N ASN A 182 -16.35 -49.11 4.49
CA ASN A 182 -16.86 -48.89 5.86
C ASN A 182 -16.13 -49.73 6.94
N ASP A 183 -14.79 -49.68 6.94
CA ASP A 183 -13.91 -50.34 7.91
C ASP A 183 -13.86 -51.88 7.81
N ALA A 184 -14.10 -52.43 6.61
CA ALA A 184 -13.96 -53.84 6.35
C ALA A 184 -12.50 -54.31 6.50
N ALA A 185 -12.30 -55.49 7.11
CA ALA A 185 -10.98 -56.07 7.32
C ALA A 185 -10.26 -56.50 6.01
N ALA A 186 -11.02 -56.71 4.93
CA ALA A 186 -10.48 -57.06 3.61
C ALA A 186 -11.43 -56.65 2.49
N ALA A 187 -10.88 -56.46 1.27
CA ALA A 187 -11.66 -56.28 0.06
C ALA A 187 -12.04 -57.64 -0.54
N SER A 188 -13.30 -57.81 -0.93
CA SER A 188 -13.81 -59.00 -1.65
C SER A 188 -14.02 -58.75 -3.14
N SER A 189 -13.68 -57.54 -3.62
CA SER A 189 -13.84 -57.08 -4.99
C SER A 189 -12.66 -56.18 -5.36
N THR A 190 -12.39 -56.07 -6.66
CA THR A 190 -11.43 -55.12 -7.22
C THR A 190 -11.94 -53.67 -7.20
N SER A 191 -13.23 -53.47 -6.93
CA SER A 191 -13.82 -52.15 -6.68
C SER A 191 -14.05 -51.97 -5.17
N VAL A 192 -13.51 -50.88 -4.62
CA VAL A 192 -13.60 -50.55 -3.19
C VAL A 192 -13.98 -49.08 -3.01
N PHE A 193 -14.70 -48.79 -1.93
CA PHE A 193 -14.87 -47.44 -1.42
C PHE A 193 -13.81 -47.15 -0.38
N LEU A 194 -13.07 -46.06 -0.55
CA LEU A 194 -12.16 -45.55 0.46
C LEU A 194 -12.83 -44.39 1.19
N THR A 195 -12.74 -44.39 2.52
CA THR A 195 -13.13 -43.26 3.34
C THR A 195 -11.89 -42.75 4.06
N VAL A 196 -11.59 -41.47 3.86
CA VAL A 196 -10.54 -40.77 4.61
C VAL A 196 -11.22 -39.91 5.66
N SER A 197 -10.81 -40.06 6.93
CA SER A 197 -11.38 -39.31 8.04
C SER A 197 -10.34 -39.11 9.16
N GLY A 198 -10.68 -38.28 10.14
CA GLY A 198 -9.83 -38.05 11.33
C GLY A 198 -8.60 -37.17 11.10
N CYS A 199 -8.33 -36.78 9.86
CA CYS A 199 -7.24 -35.86 9.54
C CYS A 199 -7.45 -34.50 10.18
N THR A 200 -6.42 -34.01 10.87
CA THR A 200 -6.39 -32.67 11.46
C THR A 200 -5.01 -32.07 11.27
N ASP A 201 -4.95 -30.75 11.17
CA ASP A 201 -3.71 -29.99 11.19
C ASP A 201 -3.85 -28.82 12.17
N ALA A 202 -2.77 -28.46 12.85
CA ALA A 202 -2.77 -27.38 13.84
C ALA A 202 -3.04 -26.00 13.20
N SER A 203 -2.61 -25.82 11.96
CA SER A 203 -2.84 -24.63 11.13
C SER A 203 -4.18 -24.70 10.38
N GLY A 204 -4.91 -25.81 10.52
CA GLY A 204 -6.13 -26.11 9.77
C GLY A 204 -5.82 -26.78 8.43
N MET A 205 -6.80 -27.48 7.88
CA MET A 205 -6.66 -28.11 6.56
C MET A 205 -7.61 -27.46 5.55
N ASP A 206 -7.06 -26.93 4.46
CA ASP A 206 -7.86 -26.44 3.32
C ASP A 206 -8.20 -27.58 2.35
N GLN A 207 -7.17 -28.32 1.92
CA GLN A 207 -7.29 -29.39 0.92
C GLN A 207 -6.36 -30.55 1.24
N MET A 208 -6.70 -31.74 0.74
CA MET A 208 -5.85 -32.93 0.80
C MET A 208 -5.52 -33.39 -0.62
N LYS A 209 -4.25 -33.73 -0.86
CA LYS A 209 -3.83 -34.41 -2.08
C LYS A 209 -3.71 -35.91 -1.83
N PHE A 210 -4.21 -36.70 -2.77
CA PHE A 210 -4.17 -38.16 -2.70
C PHE A 210 -3.49 -38.71 -3.94
N SER A 211 -2.66 -39.74 -3.74
CA SER A 211 -1.99 -40.49 -4.81
C SER A 211 -2.48 -41.93 -4.85
N ASN A 212 -2.64 -42.49 -6.05
CA ASN A 212 -2.85 -43.93 -6.23
C ASN A 212 -1.76 -44.60 -7.10
N ASN A 213 -0.75 -43.84 -7.53
CA ASN A 213 0.34 -44.28 -8.40
C ASN A 213 1.72 -44.12 -7.76
N GLY A 214 1.82 -43.48 -6.59
CA GLY A 214 3.08 -43.25 -5.88
C GLY A 214 4.01 -42.23 -6.54
N ILE A 215 3.52 -41.50 -7.55
CA ILE A 215 4.30 -40.51 -8.32
C ILE A 215 3.91 -39.08 -7.93
N ASP A 216 2.63 -38.84 -7.64
CA ASP A 216 2.13 -37.50 -7.28
C ASP A 216 1.47 -37.52 -5.89
N GLY A 217 2.12 -36.93 -4.88
CA GLY A 217 1.62 -36.76 -3.51
C GLY A 217 2.08 -35.44 -2.93
#